data_AF-A0A6A0GSR9-F1
#
_entry.id   AF-A0A6A0GSR9-F1
#
_cell.length_a   1.000
_cell.length_b   1.000
_cell.length_c   1.000
_cell.angle_alpha   90.00
_cell.angle_beta   90.00
_cell.angle_gamma   90.00
#
_symmetry.space_group_name_H-M   'P 1'
#
loop_
_entity.id
_entity.type
_entity.pdbx_description
1 polymer ?
#
loop_
_entity_poly.entity_id
_entity_poly.type
_entity_poly.pdbx_seq_one_letter_code
_entity_poly.pdbx_strand_id
1 'polypeptide(L)'
;MNYYRTGKLHYPTDVCGPLFEEELEFWGLDSNQVEPCCWMTYTAVIGIISVFFICVSILSFCLKTHPNMRVPEISNRTVQLPDNTTAWTLDKTATKAHQAFFYIECICNTWFTFEIFIRFISAPNKFAFLKASTNMIDFIATVSFYVDICLQEFASHLENADILEFFSIIRIMRLFKLTRHSSGLKILIQTFRASAKELTLLVFFLVLGIVIFASLVYYAERIQANPHNDFNSIPLGLWWALVTMTTVGYGDMVPKTYVGMFVGALCALAGVLTIALPVPVIVSNFAMYYSHTQARAKLPKKRRRIGPVEHIRMGPAPPGAKRGQGGPNAANRGQGPKMGKLPSIRRSLKALRF
;
A
#
# COMPACT_ATOMS: atom_id res chain seq x y z
N MET A 1 2.51 -37.61 -7.05
CA MET A 1 1.63 -38.11 -5.96
C MET A 1 0.80 -37.03 -5.21
N ASN A 2 1.33 -35.83 -4.91
CA ASN A 2 0.51 -34.79 -4.22
C ASN A 2 -0.67 -34.30 -5.07
N TYR A 3 -0.47 -34.14 -6.39
CA TYR A 3 -1.50 -33.70 -7.34
C TYR A 3 -2.80 -34.51 -7.26
N TYR A 4 -2.73 -35.85 -7.35
CA TYR A 4 -3.90 -36.74 -7.23
C TYR A 4 -4.60 -36.69 -5.86
N ARG A 5 -3.96 -36.15 -4.81
CA ARG A 5 -4.53 -36.05 -3.46
C ARG A 5 -5.16 -34.68 -3.19
N THR A 6 -4.61 -33.62 -3.76
CA THR A 6 -5.06 -32.23 -3.53
C THR A 6 -5.87 -31.66 -4.68
N GLY A 7 -5.78 -32.26 -5.87
CA GLY A 7 -6.24 -31.68 -7.12
C GLY A 7 -5.45 -30.43 -7.52
N LYS A 8 -4.28 -30.20 -6.90
CA LYS A 8 -3.49 -28.96 -7.02
C LYS A 8 -2.05 -29.31 -7.37
N LEU A 9 -1.59 -28.86 -8.54
CA LEU A 9 -0.25 -29.13 -9.04
C LEU A 9 0.71 -28.04 -8.55
N HIS A 10 1.81 -28.41 -7.90
CA HIS A 10 2.80 -27.45 -7.40
C HIS A 10 4.19 -27.83 -7.91
N TYR A 11 4.96 -26.83 -8.32
CA TYR A 11 6.37 -26.96 -8.72
C TYR A 11 7.26 -27.28 -7.51
N PRO A 12 8.04 -28.38 -7.54
CA PRO A 12 9.04 -28.69 -6.53
C PRO A 12 10.23 -27.73 -6.62
N THR A 13 10.65 -27.12 -5.50
CA THR A 13 11.73 -26.13 -5.49
C THR A 13 13.13 -26.71 -5.71
N ASP A 14 13.25 -28.02 -5.68
CA ASP A 14 14.46 -28.84 -5.78
C ASP A 14 14.68 -29.47 -7.16
N VAL A 15 13.75 -29.27 -8.10
CA VAL A 15 13.77 -29.85 -9.44
C VAL A 15 13.95 -28.75 -10.47
N CYS A 16 14.74 -28.98 -11.53
CA CYS A 16 14.90 -28.03 -12.63
C CYS A 16 13.72 -28.09 -13.61
N GLY A 17 13.43 -26.97 -14.28
CA GLY A 17 12.24 -26.82 -15.13
C GLY A 17 12.07 -27.91 -16.20
N PRO A 18 13.12 -28.21 -17.00
CA PRO A 18 13.03 -29.24 -18.04
C PRO A 18 12.72 -30.64 -17.50
N LEU A 19 13.34 -31.02 -16.38
CA LEU A 19 13.08 -32.32 -15.73
C LEU A 19 11.65 -32.40 -15.19
N PHE A 20 11.09 -31.28 -14.73
CA PHE A 20 9.70 -31.21 -14.30
C PHE A 20 8.71 -31.30 -15.47
N GLU A 21 9.05 -30.72 -16.63
CA GLU A 21 8.25 -30.84 -17.86
C GLU A 21 8.26 -32.28 -18.40
N GLU A 22 9.41 -32.95 -18.42
CA GLU A 22 9.51 -34.38 -18.79
C GLU A 22 8.67 -35.27 -17.86
N GLU A 23 8.69 -35.01 -16.56
CA GLU A 23 7.82 -35.70 -15.60
C GLU A 23 6.33 -35.42 -15.88
N LEU A 24 5.96 -34.17 -16.12
CA LEU A 24 4.57 -33.81 -16.43
C LEU A 24 4.08 -34.50 -17.71
N GLU A 25 4.91 -34.54 -18.75
CA GLU A 25 4.63 -35.24 -20.01
C GLU A 25 4.50 -36.74 -19.79
N PHE A 26 5.40 -37.36 -19.02
CA PHE A 26 5.32 -38.77 -18.63
C PHE A 26 4.01 -39.11 -17.90
N TRP A 27 3.56 -38.22 -17.01
CA TRP A 27 2.30 -38.39 -16.27
C TRP A 27 1.06 -37.91 -17.04
N GLY A 28 1.21 -37.38 -18.26
CA GLY A 28 0.11 -36.85 -19.08
C GLY A 28 -0.60 -35.64 -18.46
N LEU A 29 0.11 -34.83 -17.68
CA LEU A 29 -0.42 -33.66 -16.99
C LEU A 29 -0.06 -32.39 -17.75
N ASP A 30 -1.06 -31.53 -18.00
CA ASP A 30 -0.85 -30.23 -18.63
C ASP A 30 -0.10 -29.29 -17.67
N SER A 31 0.99 -28.68 -18.13
CA SER A 31 1.79 -27.70 -17.38
C SER A 31 0.98 -26.46 -16.99
N ASN A 32 -0.13 -26.19 -17.69
CA ASN A 32 -1.06 -25.11 -17.34
C ASN A 32 -1.87 -25.36 -16.05
N GLN A 33 -1.85 -26.59 -15.51
CA GLN A 33 -2.55 -26.95 -14.27
C GLN A 33 -1.79 -26.53 -13.01
N VAL A 34 -0.57 -25.98 -13.16
CA VAL A 34 0.29 -25.57 -12.04
C VAL A 34 -0.31 -24.38 -11.28
N GLU A 35 -0.40 -24.53 -9.96
CA GLU A 35 -0.97 -23.54 -9.07
C GLU A 35 -0.18 -22.22 -9.08
N PRO A 36 -0.84 -21.05 -8.94
CA PRO A 36 -0.23 -19.73 -9.10
C PRO A 36 0.98 -19.45 -8.20
N CYS A 37 1.09 -20.12 -7.04
CA CYS A 37 2.23 -19.94 -6.13
C CYS A 37 3.55 -20.52 -6.66
N CYS A 38 3.51 -21.24 -7.78
CA CYS A 38 4.67 -21.87 -8.41
C CYS A 38 5.14 -21.11 -9.66
N TRP A 39 4.39 -20.09 -10.09
CA TRP A 39 4.73 -19.20 -11.20
C TRP A 39 5.72 -18.09 -10.79
N MET A 40 6.65 -18.39 -9.86
CA MET A 40 7.51 -17.39 -9.22
C MET A 40 8.38 -16.62 -10.24
N THR A 41 8.85 -17.28 -11.28
CA THR A 41 9.64 -16.66 -12.35
C THR A 41 8.81 -15.69 -13.17
N TYR A 42 7.62 -16.10 -13.64
CA TYR A 42 6.72 -15.24 -14.42
C TYR A 42 6.18 -14.06 -13.61
N THR A 43 5.82 -14.29 -12.35
CA THR A 43 5.34 -13.23 -11.45
C THR A 43 6.46 -12.24 -11.07
N ALA A 44 7.71 -12.71 -10.96
CA ALA A 44 8.86 -11.85 -10.76
C ALA A 44 9.16 -10.99 -12.00
N VAL A 45 9.18 -11.57 -13.20
CA VAL A 45 9.43 -10.84 -14.46
C VAL A 45 8.37 -9.77 -14.69
N ILE A 46 7.08 -10.13 -14.58
CA ILE A 46 5.97 -9.17 -14.69
C ILE A 46 6.14 -8.08 -13.62
N GLY A 47 6.48 -8.46 -12.38
CA GLY A 47 6.70 -7.51 -11.30
C GLY A 47 7.85 -6.52 -11.56
N ILE A 48 8.96 -6.98 -12.12
CA ILE A 48 10.10 -6.12 -12.50
C ILE A 48 9.68 -5.13 -13.58
N ILE A 49 8.96 -5.60 -14.60
CA ILE A 49 8.44 -4.74 -15.67
C ILE A 49 7.46 -3.70 -15.10
N SER A 50 6.53 -4.10 -14.23
CA SER A 50 5.61 -3.17 -13.54
C SER A 50 6.37 -2.08 -12.78
N VAL A 51 7.38 -2.46 -12.00
CA VAL A 51 8.20 -1.52 -11.22
C VAL A 51 8.99 -0.58 -12.13
N PHE A 52 9.55 -1.08 -13.24
CA PHE A 52 10.23 -0.25 -14.23
C PHE A 52 9.32 0.85 -14.79
N PHE A 53 8.10 0.51 -15.24
CA PHE A 53 7.15 1.50 -15.73
C PHE A 53 6.70 2.49 -14.64
N ILE A 54 6.57 2.04 -13.38
CA ILE A 54 6.33 2.96 -12.25
C ILE A 54 7.48 3.96 -12.13
N CYS A 55 8.73 3.50 -12.06
CA CYS A 55 9.90 4.36 -11.94
C CYS A 55 10.01 5.35 -13.10
N VAL A 56 9.87 4.91 -14.35
CA VAL A 56 9.88 5.79 -15.53
C VAL A 56 8.77 6.84 -15.45
N SER A 57 7.56 6.44 -15.04
CA SER A 57 6.43 7.36 -14.93
C SER A 57 6.61 8.43 -13.84
N ILE A 58 7.29 8.09 -12.73
CA ILE A 58 7.59 9.02 -11.63
C ILE A 58 8.74 9.93 -12.03
N LEU A 59 9.81 9.39 -12.63
CA LEU A 59 10.93 10.19 -13.11
C LEU A 59 10.47 11.21 -14.17
N SER A 60 9.62 10.78 -15.10
CA SER A 60 8.98 11.66 -16.08
C SER A 60 8.20 12.79 -15.39
N PHE A 61 7.40 12.47 -14.36
CA PHE A 61 6.65 13.46 -13.60
C PHE A 61 7.57 14.47 -12.90
N CYS A 62 8.65 14.02 -12.26
CA CYS A 62 9.63 14.90 -11.64
C CYS A 62 10.32 15.81 -12.69
N LEU A 63 10.82 15.23 -13.77
CA LEU A 63 11.54 15.97 -14.82
C LEU A 63 10.62 16.96 -15.57
N LYS A 64 9.32 16.68 -15.70
CA LYS A 64 8.32 17.59 -16.27
C LYS A 64 8.23 18.92 -15.51
N THR A 65 8.50 18.90 -14.21
CA THR A 65 8.49 20.11 -13.35
C THR A 65 9.81 20.88 -13.36
N HIS A 66 10.89 20.29 -13.89
CA HIS A 66 12.21 20.92 -13.86
C HIS A 66 12.28 22.13 -14.81
N PRO A 67 12.79 23.30 -14.36
CA PRO A 67 12.78 24.54 -15.14
C PRO A 67 13.53 24.41 -16.48
N ASN A 68 14.65 23.68 -16.52
CA ASN A 68 15.45 23.50 -17.74
C ASN A 68 14.77 22.58 -18.78
N MET A 69 13.75 21.82 -18.38
CA MET A 69 13.04 20.89 -19.27
C MET A 69 11.69 21.45 -19.74
N ARG A 70 11.40 22.71 -19.39
CA ARG A 70 10.20 23.42 -19.83
C ARG A 70 10.53 24.35 -21.00
N VAL A 71 9.74 24.26 -22.06
CA VAL A 71 9.87 25.07 -23.26
C VAL A 71 9.06 26.36 -23.09
N PRO A 72 9.64 27.55 -23.32
CA PRO A 72 8.92 28.81 -23.24
C PRO A 72 7.92 28.93 -24.40
N GLU A 73 6.69 29.31 -24.08
CA GLU A 73 5.68 29.67 -25.08
C GLU A 73 5.78 31.17 -25.36
N ILE A 74 6.27 31.47 -26.57
CA ILE A 74 6.52 32.83 -27.03
C ILE A 74 5.26 33.30 -27.78
N SER A 75 4.66 34.40 -27.33
CA SER A 75 3.53 35.02 -28.00
C SER A 75 3.93 36.38 -28.55
N ASN A 76 3.55 36.65 -29.81
CA ASN A 76 3.79 37.93 -30.45
C ASN A 76 2.73 38.93 -30.00
N ARG A 77 3.11 39.90 -29.17
CA ARG A 77 2.21 40.96 -28.72
C ARG A 77 2.51 42.24 -29.47
N THR A 78 1.47 42.85 -30.05
CA THR A 78 1.56 44.22 -30.57
C THR A 78 1.48 45.19 -29.40
N VAL A 79 2.44 46.10 -29.31
CA VAL A 79 2.41 47.21 -28.37
C VAL A 79 2.34 48.50 -29.20
N GLN A 80 1.38 49.36 -28.88
CA GLN A 80 1.29 50.68 -29.50
C GLN A 80 2.26 51.63 -28.78
N LEU A 81 3.15 52.24 -29.55
CA LEU A 81 4.07 53.26 -29.06
C LEU A 81 3.37 54.63 -28.95
N PRO A 82 3.93 55.56 -28.16
CA PRO A 82 3.43 56.93 -28.05
C PRO A 82 3.30 57.67 -29.39
N ASP A 83 4.11 57.29 -30.38
CA ASP A 83 4.13 57.90 -31.73
C ASP A 83 3.08 57.31 -32.69
N ASN A 84 2.06 56.60 -32.16
CA ASN A 84 1.03 55.90 -32.94
C ASN A 84 1.59 54.81 -33.88
N THR A 85 2.83 54.38 -33.64
CA THR A 85 3.49 53.29 -34.35
C THR A 85 3.27 51.98 -33.60
N THR A 86 3.02 50.89 -34.31
CA THR A 86 2.89 49.56 -33.71
C THR A 86 4.23 48.85 -33.76
N ALA A 87 4.79 48.49 -32.61
CA ALA A 87 5.93 47.57 -32.55
C ALA A 87 5.47 46.18 -32.09
N TRP A 88 6.18 45.17 -32.55
CA TRP A 88 5.99 43.79 -32.11
C TRP A 88 7.01 43.48 -31.03
N THR A 89 6.56 42.95 -29.90
CA THR A 89 7.44 42.40 -28.87
C THR A 89 7.16 40.91 -28.69
N LEU A 90 8.21 40.14 -28.45
CA LEU A 90 8.09 38.74 -28.03
C LEU A 90 7.88 38.74 -26.52
N ASP A 91 6.70 38.34 -26.08
CA ASP A 91 6.40 38.20 -24.65
C ASP A 91 6.40 36.72 -24.25
N LYS A 92 7.05 36.40 -23.12
CA LYS A 92 7.10 35.04 -22.57
C LYS A 92 5.90 34.87 -21.64
N THR A 93 4.83 34.32 -22.17
CA THR A 93 3.54 34.21 -21.46
C THR A 93 3.48 33.01 -20.52
N ALA A 94 4.04 31.86 -20.92
CA ALA A 94 4.04 30.64 -20.12
C ALA A 94 5.24 29.73 -20.44
N THR A 95 5.42 28.67 -19.65
CA THR A 95 6.37 27.59 -19.96
C THR A 95 5.64 26.26 -19.93
N LYS A 96 5.62 25.54 -21.06
CA LYS A 96 4.99 24.22 -21.17
C LYS A 96 6.03 23.12 -21.09
N ALA A 97 5.65 21.94 -20.60
CA ALA A 97 6.54 20.80 -20.60
C ALA A 97 6.83 20.31 -22.02
N HIS A 98 8.03 19.75 -22.23
CA HIS A 98 8.38 19.15 -23.53
C HIS A 98 7.43 18.01 -23.91
N GLN A 99 7.01 17.94 -25.18
CA GLN A 99 6.02 16.97 -25.68
C GLN A 99 6.43 15.50 -25.44
N ALA A 100 7.73 15.19 -25.39
CA ALA A 100 8.23 13.85 -25.07
C ALA A 100 7.67 13.29 -23.76
N PHE A 101 7.47 14.12 -22.73
CA PHE A 101 6.92 13.66 -21.46
C PHE A 101 5.47 13.21 -21.58
N PHE A 102 4.68 13.81 -22.47
CA PHE A 102 3.31 13.37 -22.74
C PHE A 102 3.29 11.95 -23.33
N TYR A 103 4.15 11.67 -24.30
CA TYR A 103 4.26 10.33 -24.90
C TYR A 103 4.73 9.27 -23.89
N ILE A 104 5.74 9.59 -23.08
CA ILE A 104 6.21 8.69 -22.02
C ILE A 104 5.09 8.38 -21.01
N GLU A 105 4.34 9.41 -20.58
CA GLU A 105 3.21 9.24 -19.68
C GLU A 105 2.10 8.37 -20.30
N CYS A 106 1.80 8.57 -21.58
CA CYS A 106 0.81 7.78 -22.32
C CYS A 106 1.20 6.30 -22.42
N ILE A 107 2.47 6.00 -22.73
CA ILE A 107 2.98 4.63 -22.81
C ILE A 107 2.91 3.94 -21.43
N CYS A 108 3.39 4.62 -20.38
CA CYS A 108 3.35 4.08 -19.02
C CYS A 108 1.90 3.83 -18.56
N ASN A 109 0.98 4.75 -18.85
CA ASN A 109 -0.41 4.59 -18.43
C ASN A 109 -1.13 3.50 -19.23
N THR A 110 -0.80 3.32 -20.51
CA THR A 110 -1.30 2.20 -21.33
C THR A 110 -0.91 0.87 -20.71
N TRP A 111 0.35 0.71 -20.28
CA TRP A 111 0.81 -0.47 -19.56
C TRP A 111 0.03 -0.70 -18.25
N PHE A 112 -0.20 0.37 -17.47
CA PHE A 112 -0.97 0.29 -16.23
C PHE A 112 -2.44 -0.11 -16.44
N THR A 113 -3.08 0.43 -17.47
CA THR A 113 -4.44 0.09 -17.85
C THR A 113 -4.51 -1.36 -18.31
N PHE A 114 -3.57 -1.81 -19.13
CA PHE A 114 -3.46 -3.20 -19.57
C PHE A 114 -3.32 -4.17 -18.39
N GLU A 115 -2.46 -3.86 -17.43
CA GLU A 115 -2.29 -4.65 -16.21
C GLU A 115 -3.58 -4.80 -15.39
N ILE A 116 -4.33 -3.70 -15.20
CA ILE A 116 -5.59 -3.73 -14.45
C ILE A 116 -6.65 -4.49 -15.25
N PHE A 117 -6.70 -4.29 -16.56
CA PHE A 117 -7.67 -4.91 -17.45
C PHE A 117 -7.53 -6.43 -17.47
N ILE A 118 -6.33 -6.96 -17.70
CA ILE A 118 -6.07 -8.41 -17.65
C ILE A 118 -6.48 -8.98 -16.29
N ARG A 119 -6.05 -8.33 -15.19
CA ARG A 119 -6.38 -8.81 -13.83
C ARG A 119 -7.89 -8.78 -13.57
N PHE A 120 -8.60 -7.78 -14.08
CA PHE A 120 -10.04 -7.66 -13.94
C PHE A 120 -10.77 -8.78 -14.72
N ILE A 121 -10.34 -9.09 -15.95
CA ILE A 121 -10.92 -10.18 -16.75
C ILE A 121 -10.66 -11.53 -16.11
N SER A 122 -9.43 -11.80 -15.66
CA SER A 122 -9.06 -13.07 -15.03
C SER A 122 -9.64 -13.26 -13.62
N ALA A 123 -10.15 -12.19 -12.97
CA ALA A 123 -10.70 -12.29 -11.62
C ALA A 123 -12.06 -13.03 -11.61
N PRO A 124 -12.26 -14.03 -10.73
CA PRO A 124 -13.52 -14.76 -10.64
C PRO A 124 -14.66 -13.89 -10.09
N ASN A 125 -14.37 -13.00 -9.14
CA ASN A 125 -15.35 -12.09 -8.52
C ASN A 125 -14.95 -10.63 -8.74
N LYS A 126 -15.65 -9.93 -9.65
CA LYS A 126 -15.32 -8.56 -10.06
C LYS A 126 -15.47 -7.53 -8.92
N PHE A 127 -16.55 -7.61 -8.15
CA PHE A 127 -16.77 -6.71 -7.00
C PHE A 127 -15.75 -6.93 -5.87
N ALA A 128 -15.41 -8.18 -5.58
CA ALA A 128 -14.37 -8.49 -4.59
C ALA A 128 -12.99 -7.99 -5.06
N PHE A 129 -12.72 -8.07 -6.37
CA PHE A 129 -11.51 -7.51 -6.96
C PHE A 129 -11.44 -5.99 -6.79
N LEU A 130 -12.52 -5.25 -7.09
CA LEU A 130 -12.55 -3.79 -6.95
C LEU A 130 -12.43 -3.33 -5.49
N LYS A 131 -13.00 -4.07 -4.53
CA LYS A 131 -12.97 -3.74 -3.10
C LYS A 131 -11.62 -4.03 -2.42
N ALA A 132 -10.72 -4.78 -3.07
CA ALA A 132 -9.40 -5.07 -2.51
C ALA A 132 -8.53 -3.80 -2.46
N SER A 133 -7.92 -3.50 -1.31
CA SER A 133 -7.18 -2.24 -1.07
C SER A 133 -6.05 -2.00 -2.07
N THR A 134 -5.32 -3.05 -2.47
CA THR A 134 -4.24 -2.94 -3.47
C THR A 134 -4.77 -2.64 -4.87
N ASN A 135 -5.94 -3.16 -5.23
CA ASN A 135 -6.54 -2.92 -6.54
C ASN A 135 -7.21 -1.54 -6.62
N MET A 136 -7.76 -1.05 -5.51
CA MET A 136 -8.28 0.31 -5.41
C MET A 136 -7.19 1.36 -5.63
N ILE A 137 -6.00 1.17 -5.03
CA ILE A 137 -4.84 2.05 -5.27
C ILE A 137 -4.47 2.06 -6.75
N ASP A 138 -4.40 0.89 -7.38
CA ASP A 138 -4.07 0.79 -8.81
C ASP A 138 -5.09 1.50 -9.69
N PHE A 139 -6.38 1.38 -9.37
CA PHE A 139 -7.47 2.07 -10.08
C PHE A 139 -7.37 3.59 -9.94
N ILE A 140 -7.24 4.10 -8.70
CA ILE A 140 -7.11 5.55 -8.44
C ILE A 140 -5.90 6.12 -9.17
N ALA A 141 -4.75 5.42 -9.13
CA ALA A 141 -3.54 5.84 -9.81
C ALA A 141 -3.73 5.93 -11.33
N THR A 142 -4.36 4.94 -11.96
CA THR A 142 -4.59 4.92 -13.41
C THR A 142 -5.66 5.94 -13.83
N VAL A 143 -6.74 6.09 -13.05
CA VAL A 143 -7.81 7.07 -13.31
C VAL A 143 -7.28 8.51 -13.24
N SER A 144 -6.32 8.80 -12.36
CA SER A 144 -5.74 10.16 -12.22
C SER A 144 -5.21 10.74 -13.54
N PHE A 145 -4.69 9.91 -14.45
CA PHE A 145 -4.19 10.36 -15.75
C PHE A 145 -5.34 10.68 -16.73
N TYR A 146 -6.36 9.84 -16.76
CA TYR A 146 -7.52 10.05 -17.63
C TYR A 146 -8.31 11.28 -17.19
N VAL A 147 -8.44 11.50 -15.89
CA VAL A 147 -9.03 12.73 -15.33
C VAL A 147 -8.26 13.95 -15.84
N ASP A 148 -6.93 13.92 -15.81
CA ASP A 148 -6.11 15.04 -16.26
C ASP A 148 -6.25 15.34 -17.77
N ILE A 149 -6.27 14.30 -18.62
CA ILE A 149 -6.55 14.47 -20.06
C ILE A 149 -7.95 15.05 -20.28
N CYS A 150 -8.96 14.49 -19.62
CA CYS A 150 -10.32 15.02 -19.74
C CYS A 150 -10.38 16.49 -19.30
N LEU A 151 -9.75 16.83 -18.16
CA LEU A 151 -9.72 18.20 -17.67
C LEU A 151 -9.03 19.14 -18.66
N GLN A 152 -7.92 18.76 -19.29
CA GLN A 152 -7.24 19.58 -20.30
C GLN A 152 -8.10 19.84 -21.53
N GLU A 153 -8.82 18.82 -22.03
CA GLU A 153 -9.72 18.95 -23.17
C GLU A 153 -10.91 19.88 -22.83
N PHE A 154 -11.57 19.67 -21.69
CA PHE A 154 -12.72 20.47 -21.27
C PHE A 154 -12.34 21.90 -20.86
N ALA A 155 -11.14 22.10 -20.33
CA ALA A 155 -10.71 23.40 -19.81
C ALA A 155 -9.95 24.27 -20.80
N SER A 156 -9.67 23.78 -22.00
CA SER A 156 -9.31 24.65 -23.12
C SER A 156 -10.32 25.79 -23.33
N HIS A 157 -11.55 25.65 -22.80
CA HIS A 157 -12.60 26.66 -22.78
C HIS A 157 -12.73 27.48 -21.47
N LEU A 158 -12.03 27.14 -20.37
CA LEU A 158 -12.11 27.85 -19.09
C LEU A 158 -10.83 28.65 -18.78
N GLU A 159 -10.99 29.87 -18.26
CA GLU A 159 -9.88 30.74 -17.82
C GLU A 159 -9.09 30.18 -16.61
N ASN A 160 -9.54 29.10 -15.97
CA ASN A 160 -8.95 28.53 -14.75
C ASN A 160 -7.95 27.39 -15.01
N ALA A 161 -7.03 27.56 -15.96
CA ALA A 161 -6.02 26.55 -16.29
C ALA A 161 -5.11 26.20 -15.09
N ASP A 162 -4.79 27.18 -14.24
CA ASP A 162 -3.87 27.01 -13.10
C ASP A 162 -4.39 26.04 -12.03
N ILE A 163 -5.71 26.04 -11.78
CA ILE A 163 -6.35 25.13 -10.81
C ILE A 163 -6.28 23.68 -11.31
N LEU A 164 -6.25 23.50 -12.63
CA LEU A 164 -6.24 22.17 -13.25
C LEU A 164 -4.84 21.58 -13.28
N GLU A 165 -3.81 22.41 -13.41
CA GLU A 165 -2.42 21.98 -13.17
C GLU A 165 -2.22 21.46 -11.74
N PHE A 166 -2.93 22.01 -10.75
CA PHE A 166 -2.87 21.50 -9.37
C PHE A 166 -3.43 20.08 -9.25
N PHE A 167 -4.50 19.73 -9.98
CA PHE A 167 -5.04 18.37 -9.97
C PHE A 167 -4.09 17.33 -10.58
N SER A 168 -3.13 17.75 -11.41
CA SER A 168 -2.06 16.88 -11.90
C SER A 168 -1.21 16.29 -10.77
N ILE A 169 -1.22 16.84 -9.54
CA ILE A 169 -0.51 16.25 -8.39
C ILE A 169 -1.05 14.86 -8.01
N ILE A 170 -2.31 14.57 -8.32
CA ILE A 170 -2.94 13.25 -8.06
C ILE A 170 -2.16 12.15 -8.79
N ARG A 171 -1.44 12.48 -9.88
CA ARG A 171 -0.56 11.56 -10.59
C ARG A 171 0.51 10.95 -9.68
N ILE A 172 0.96 11.64 -8.62
CA ILE A 172 1.92 11.11 -7.63
C ILE A 172 1.38 9.84 -6.96
N MET A 173 0.04 9.67 -6.88
CA MET A 173 -0.58 8.47 -6.33
C MET A 173 -0.14 7.17 -7.03
N ARG A 174 0.36 7.24 -8.27
CA ARG A 174 0.96 6.09 -8.97
C ARG A 174 2.17 5.49 -8.24
N LEU A 175 2.86 6.27 -7.41
CA LEU A 175 3.94 5.78 -6.53
C LEU A 175 3.42 4.67 -5.61
N PHE A 176 2.18 4.78 -5.14
CA PHE A 176 1.59 3.76 -4.27
C PHE A 176 1.31 2.44 -4.99
N LYS A 177 1.38 2.34 -6.32
CA LYS A 177 1.34 1.03 -7.02
C LYS A 177 2.50 0.14 -6.61
N LEU A 178 3.62 0.70 -6.13
CA LEU A 178 4.73 -0.06 -5.51
C LEU A 178 4.27 -0.90 -4.31
N THR A 179 3.15 -0.55 -3.67
CA THR A 179 2.54 -1.35 -2.60
C THR A 179 2.25 -2.77 -3.03
N ARG A 180 1.94 -3.01 -4.31
CA ARG A 180 1.72 -4.37 -4.83
C ARG A 180 2.97 -5.24 -4.75
N HIS A 181 4.14 -4.64 -4.96
CA HIS A 181 5.43 -5.33 -5.04
C HIS A 181 6.17 -5.35 -3.69
N SER A 182 5.92 -4.38 -2.81
CA SER A 182 6.52 -4.34 -1.47
C SER A 182 5.60 -4.96 -0.41
N SER A 183 6.02 -6.10 0.15
CA SER A 183 5.36 -6.69 1.33
C SER A 183 5.41 -5.76 2.55
N GLY A 184 6.49 -4.98 2.69
CA GLY A 184 6.63 -3.98 3.76
C GLY A 184 5.55 -2.90 3.70
N LEU A 185 5.24 -2.36 2.51
CA LEU A 185 4.22 -1.33 2.36
C LEU A 185 2.80 -1.88 2.59
N LYS A 186 2.54 -3.15 2.23
CA LYS A 186 1.27 -3.83 2.59
C LYS A 186 1.11 -3.98 4.10
N ILE A 187 2.19 -4.37 4.79
CA ILE A 187 2.20 -4.46 6.25
C ILE A 187 1.95 -3.09 6.86
N LEU A 188 2.62 -2.04 6.36
CA LEU A 188 2.42 -0.66 6.83
C LEU A 188 0.95 -0.23 6.73
N ILE A 189 0.30 -0.43 5.59
CA ILE A 189 -1.13 -0.10 5.42
C ILE A 189 -2.00 -0.90 6.40
N GLN A 190 -1.72 -2.19 6.57
CA GLN A 190 -2.48 -3.03 7.49
C GLN A 190 -2.30 -2.56 8.93
N THR A 191 -1.10 -2.15 9.33
CA THR A 191 -0.87 -1.64 10.67
C THR A 191 -1.50 -0.28 10.89
N PHE A 192 -1.44 0.64 9.92
CA PHE A 192 -2.18 1.90 10.01
C PHE A 192 -3.68 1.67 10.16
N ARG A 193 -4.24 0.72 9.40
CA ARG A 193 -5.66 0.35 9.51
C ARG A 193 -6.00 -0.24 10.89
N ALA A 194 -5.12 -1.06 11.45
CA ALA A 194 -5.30 -1.65 12.78
C ALA A 194 -5.21 -0.58 13.88
N SER A 195 -4.29 0.38 13.74
CA SER A 195 -4.07 1.47 14.69
C SER A 195 -4.88 2.73 14.38
N ALA A 196 -5.85 2.67 13.46
CA ALA A 196 -6.56 3.84 12.97
C ALA A 196 -7.29 4.60 14.08
N LYS A 197 -7.90 3.88 15.03
CA LYS A 197 -8.58 4.49 16.18
C LYS A 197 -7.63 5.32 17.05
N GLU A 198 -6.46 4.76 17.35
CA GLU A 198 -5.42 5.43 18.15
C GLU A 198 -4.83 6.63 17.40
N LEU A 199 -4.58 6.47 16.08
CA LEU A 199 -4.07 7.56 15.24
C LEU A 199 -5.07 8.70 15.11
N THR A 200 -6.37 8.41 14.93
CA THR A 200 -7.42 9.43 14.89
C THR A 200 -7.49 10.21 16.20
N LEU A 201 -7.33 9.54 17.34
CA LEU A 201 -7.28 10.19 18.65
C LEU A 201 -6.04 11.08 18.82
N LEU A 202 -4.86 10.64 18.37
CA LEU A 202 -3.64 11.46 18.36
C LEU A 202 -3.83 12.74 17.53
N VAL A 203 -4.35 12.60 16.29
CA VAL A 203 -4.60 13.74 15.40
C VAL A 203 -5.63 14.70 16.02
N PHE A 204 -6.65 14.19 16.69
CA PHE A 204 -7.65 15.02 17.38
C PHE A 204 -7.01 15.91 18.46
N PHE A 205 -6.18 15.35 19.35
CA PHE A 205 -5.51 16.14 20.38
C PHE A 205 -4.48 17.11 19.80
N LEU A 206 -3.78 16.72 18.74
CA LEU A 206 -2.84 17.60 18.05
C LEU A 206 -3.58 18.82 17.43
N VAL A 207 -4.68 18.60 16.71
CA VAL A 207 -5.49 19.68 16.12
C VAL A 207 -6.07 20.59 17.20
N LEU A 208 -6.59 20.02 18.28
CA LEU A 208 -7.10 20.78 19.42
C LEU A 208 -6.01 21.68 20.02
N GLY A 209 -4.81 21.13 20.25
CA GLY A 209 -3.66 21.87 20.75
C GLY A 209 -3.25 23.01 19.80
N ILE A 210 -3.17 22.74 18.50
CA ILE A 210 -2.82 23.74 17.48
C ILE A 210 -3.79 24.93 17.55
N VAL A 211 -5.11 24.68 17.60
CA VAL A 211 -6.11 25.75 17.66
C VAL A 211 -6.01 26.56 18.95
N ILE A 212 -5.80 25.89 20.10
CA ILE A 212 -5.66 26.56 21.40
C ILE A 212 -4.42 27.46 21.41
N PHE A 213 -3.24 26.92 21.09
CA PHE A 213 -1.99 27.68 21.14
C PHE A 213 -1.91 28.77 20.07
N ALA A 214 -2.47 28.56 18.88
CA ALA A 214 -2.61 29.60 17.86
C ALA A 214 -3.45 30.77 18.35
N SER A 215 -4.55 30.50 19.06
CA SER A 215 -5.41 31.54 19.64
C SER A 215 -4.69 32.26 20.78
N LEU A 216 -4.00 31.53 21.67
CA LEU A 216 -3.27 32.09 22.80
C LEU A 216 -2.13 33.01 22.34
N VAL A 217 -1.31 32.60 21.38
CA VAL A 217 -0.19 33.43 20.89
C VAL A 217 -0.70 34.68 20.17
N TYR A 218 -1.81 34.56 19.41
CA TYR A 218 -2.43 35.69 18.73
C TYR A 218 -2.90 36.77 19.71
N TYR A 219 -3.54 36.37 20.82
CA TYR A 219 -3.93 37.33 21.85
C TYR A 219 -2.72 37.82 22.65
N ALA A 220 -1.75 36.96 22.98
CA ALA A 220 -0.56 37.32 23.74
C ALA A 220 0.28 38.40 23.04
N GLU A 221 0.51 38.27 21.73
CA GLU A 221 1.29 39.23 20.95
C GLU A 221 0.58 40.57 20.75
N ARG A 222 -0.74 40.65 21.02
CA ARG A 222 -1.49 41.92 21.00
C ARG A 222 -1.54 42.63 22.35
N ILE A 223 -1.05 42.02 23.43
CA ILE A 223 -1.02 42.64 24.76
C ILE A 223 0.04 43.75 24.82
N GLN A 224 1.15 43.58 24.12
CA GLN A 224 2.24 44.56 24.07
C GLN A 224 2.36 45.13 22.65
N ALA A 225 2.60 46.44 22.53
CA ALA A 225 2.81 47.06 21.24
C ALA A 225 4.13 46.58 20.63
N ASN A 226 4.04 45.82 19.55
CA ASN A 226 5.19 45.30 18.80
C ASN A 226 5.11 45.79 17.33
N PRO A 227 6.05 46.63 16.86
CA PRO A 227 6.09 47.11 15.48
C PRO A 227 6.28 46.01 14.43
N HIS A 228 6.88 44.88 14.82
CA HIS A 228 7.13 43.73 13.96
C HIS A 228 6.32 42.52 14.43
N ASN A 229 4.99 42.63 14.50
CA ASN A 229 4.15 41.49 14.86
C ASN A 229 3.89 40.59 13.65
N ASP A 230 4.24 39.30 13.77
CA ASP A 230 4.04 38.30 12.72
C ASP A 230 2.63 37.66 12.82
N PHE A 231 1.97 37.76 13.98
CA PHE A 231 0.69 37.12 14.29
C PHE A 231 -0.51 38.04 13.98
N ASN A 232 -0.74 38.30 12.69
CA ASN A 232 -1.82 39.17 12.22
C ASN A 232 -3.21 38.50 12.25
N SER A 233 -3.26 37.17 12.17
CA SER A 233 -4.50 36.41 12.17
C SER A 233 -4.33 35.02 12.80
N ILE A 234 -5.42 34.45 13.31
CA ILE A 234 -5.41 33.12 13.92
C ILE A 234 -4.93 32.04 12.92
N PRO A 235 -5.31 32.05 11.63
CA PRO A 235 -4.76 31.10 10.65
C PRO A 235 -3.25 31.14 10.49
N LEU A 236 -2.61 32.31 10.57
CA LEU A 236 -1.14 32.42 10.60
C LEU A 236 -0.57 31.82 11.89
N GLY A 237 -1.26 32.03 13.02
CA GLY A 237 -0.95 31.35 14.28
C GLY A 237 -1.08 29.82 14.21
N LEU A 238 -1.98 29.27 13.39
CA LEU A 238 -2.11 27.82 13.19
C LEU A 238 -0.85 27.23 12.53
N TRP A 239 -0.26 27.93 11.56
CA TRP A 239 1.02 27.54 10.94
C TRP A 239 2.14 27.50 11.98
N TRP A 240 2.29 28.57 12.76
CA TRP A 240 3.27 28.63 13.84
C TRP A 240 3.06 27.54 14.90
N ALA A 241 1.82 27.34 15.35
CA ALA A 241 1.49 26.35 16.38
C ALA A 241 1.73 24.91 15.87
N LEU A 242 1.41 24.62 14.60
CA LEU A 242 1.75 23.34 13.97
C LEU A 242 3.26 23.09 13.97
N VAL A 243 4.05 24.05 13.49
CA VAL A 243 5.52 23.97 13.40
C VAL A 243 6.17 23.88 14.79
N THR A 244 5.61 24.57 15.79
CA THR A 244 6.13 24.57 17.16
C THR A 244 5.76 23.30 17.93
N MET A 245 4.50 22.86 17.87
CA MET A 245 4.06 21.63 18.55
C MET A 245 4.72 20.37 17.98
N THR A 246 5.03 20.37 16.68
CA THR A 246 5.77 19.28 16.03
C THR A 246 7.29 19.40 16.17
N THR A 247 7.78 20.41 16.91
CA THR A 247 9.21 20.67 17.16
C THR A 247 10.05 20.94 15.91
N VAL A 248 9.44 21.34 14.79
CA VAL A 248 10.14 21.68 13.54
C VAL A 248 10.85 23.02 13.66
N GLY A 249 10.14 24.06 14.11
CA GLY A 249 10.71 25.37 14.44
C GLY A 249 11.49 26.07 13.32
N TYR A 250 10.85 26.34 12.17
CA TYR A 250 11.52 27.04 11.05
C TYR A 250 12.07 28.43 11.39
N GLY A 251 11.46 29.13 12.36
CA GLY A 251 11.89 30.46 12.80
C GLY A 251 11.44 31.61 11.89
N ASP A 252 10.54 31.33 10.94
CA ASP A 252 9.89 32.31 10.06
C ASP A 252 8.87 33.18 10.82
N MET A 253 8.24 32.63 11.86
CA MET A 253 7.37 33.35 12.79
C MET A 253 7.77 33.03 14.23
N VAL A 254 7.94 34.04 15.07
CA VAL A 254 8.29 33.86 16.50
C VAL A 254 7.59 34.91 17.38
N PRO A 255 7.11 34.54 18.58
CA PRO A 255 6.56 35.51 19.51
C PRO A 255 7.67 36.42 20.04
N LYS A 256 7.43 37.73 20.02
CA LYS A 256 8.40 38.75 20.46
C LYS A 256 8.05 39.35 21.81
N THR A 257 6.82 39.16 22.28
CA THR A 257 6.37 39.60 23.61
C THR A 257 6.72 38.59 24.69
N TYR A 258 6.95 39.05 25.92
CA TYR A 258 7.26 38.14 27.04
C TYR A 258 6.15 37.11 27.30
N VAL A 259 4.88 37.53 27.16
CA VAL A 259 3.73 36.64 27.31
C VAL A 259 3.67 35.63 26.16
N GLY A 260 3.92 36.09 24.92
CA GLY A 260 4.00 35.21 23.75
C GLY A 260 5.13 34.19 23.87
N MET A 261 6.29 34.58 24.38
CA MET A 261 7.42 33.66 24.64
C MET A 261 7.06 32.59 25.68
N PHE A 262 6.34 32.97 26.74
CA PHE A 262 5.85 32.02 27.74
C PHE A 262 4.83 31.04 27.13
N VAL A 263 3.89 31.54 26.33
CA VAL A 263 2.95 30.69 25.57
C VAL A 263 3.70 29.77 24.60
N GLY A 264 4.75 30.26 23.94
CA GLY A 264 5.64 29.48 23.07
C GLY A 264 6.34 28.34 23.80
N ALA A 265 6.86 28.60 25.00
CA ALA A 265 7.48 27.58 25.84
C ALA A 265 6.48 26.48 26.25
N LEU A 266 5.27 26.89 26.67
CA LEU A 266 4.19 25.95 26.99
C LEU A 266 3.73 25.14 25.77
N CYS A 267 3.65 25.78 24.60
CA CYS A 267 3.28 25.14 23.33
C CYS A 267 4.28 24.06 22.93
N ALA A 268 5.58 24.35 23.00
CA ALA A 268 6.64 23.38 22.69
C ALA A 268 6.61 22.19 23.65
N LEU A 269 6.47 22.43 24.96
CA LEU A 269 6.38 21.37 25.96
C LEU A 269 5.13 20.50 25.75
N ALA A 270 3.97 21.13 25.55
CA ALA A 270 2.71 20.43 25.30
C ALA A 270 2.75 19.62 24.00
N GLY A 271 3.40 20.13 22.95
CA GLY A 271 3.59 19.43 21.68
C GLY A 271 4.37 18.13 21.83
N VAL A 272 5.52 18.19 22.52
CA VAL A 272 6.34 17.00 22.82
C VAL A 272 5.53 15.97 23.60
N LEU A 273 4.81 16.38 24.66
CA LEU A 273 3.97 15.48 25.46
C LEU A 273 2.83 14.87 24.64
N THR A 274 2.17 15.67 23.79
CA THR A 274 1.06 15.23 22.95
C THR A 274 1.48 14.16 21.95
N ILE A 275 2.68 14.28 21.36
CA ILE A 275 3.23 13.28 20.43
C ILE A 275 3.80 12.08 21.18
N ALA A 276 4.47 12.30 22.32
CA ALA A 276 5.15 11.25 23.07
C ALA A 276 4.20 10.24 23.72
N LEU A 277 2.95 10.60 24.04
CA LEU A 277 2.02 9.68 24.72
C LEU A 277 1.43 8.61 23.78
N PRO A 278 0.92 8.94 22.57
CA PRO A 278 0.29 7.95 21.70
C PRO A 278 1.28 7.17 20.83
N VAL A 279 2.46 7.72 20.52
CA VAL A 279 3.45 7.07 19.66
C VAL A 279 3.91 5.71 20.23
N PRO A 280 4.27 5.56 21.52
CA PRO A 280 4.63 4.25 22.10
C PRO A 280 3.47 3.24 22.04
N VAL A 281 2.22 3.69 22.20
CA VAL A 281 1.04 2.82 22.07
C VAL A 281 0.92 2.31 20.63
N ILE A 282 1.09 3.20 19.64
CA ILE A 282 1.09 2.82 18.22
C ILE A 282 2.24 1.87 17.90
N VAL A 283 3.45 2.14 18.40
CA VAL A 283 4.64 1.30 18.21
C VAL A 283 4.48 -0.08 18.85
N SER A 284 3.92 -0.15 20.06
CA SER A 284 3.62 -1.41 20.74
C SER A 284 2.62 -2.25 19.95
N ASN A 285 1.54 -1.62 19.47
CA ASN A 285 0.57 -2.28 18.59
C ASN A 285 1.22 -2.74 17.28
N PHE A 286 2.09 -1.92 16.68
CA PHE A 286 2.84 -2.29 15.48
C PHE A 286 3.74 -3.50 15.71
N ALA A 287 4.51 -3.51 16.80
CA ALA A 287 5.41 -4.60 17.17
C ALA A 287 4.64 -5.91 17.42
N MET A 288 3.49 -5.83 18.09
CA MET A 288 2.60 -6.97 18.33
C MET A 288 2.07 -7.55 17.01
N TYR A 289 1.54 -6.72 16.10
CA TYR A 289 1.03 -7.20 14.81
C TYR A 289 2.13 -7.70 13.87
N TYR A 290 3.29 -7.03 13.86
CA TYR A 290 4.45 -7.43 13.05
C TYR A 290 5.01 -8.77 13.50
N SER A 291 5.18 -8.99 14.81
CA SER A 291 5.64 -10.28 15.34
C SER A 291 4.65 -11.41 15.07
N HIS A 292 3.33 -11.15 15.18
CA HIS A 292 2.31 -12.14 14.86
C HIS A 292 2.29 -12.55 13.39
N THR A 293 2.46 -11.59 12.48
CA THR A 293 2.52 -11.86 11.03
C THR A 293 3.81 -12.59 10.66
N GLN A 294 4.94 -12.22 11.25
CA GLN A 294 6.22 -12.91 11.03
C GLN A 294 6.22 -14.33 11.61
N ALA A 295 5.66 -14.53 12.81
CA ALA A 295 5.49 -15.84 13.41
C ALA A 295 4.57 -16.73 12.56
N ARG A 296 3.49 -16.19 12.02
CA ARG A 296 2.62 -16.91 11.06
C ARG A 296 3.32 -17.26 9.75
N ALA A 297 4.23 -16.42 9.26
CA ALA A 297 5.02 -16.71 8.07
C ALA A 297 6.06 -17.82 8.32
N LYS A 298 6.58 -17.93 9.55
CA LYS A 298 7.55 -18.96 9.96
C LYS A 298 6.92 -20.29 10.38
N LEU A 299 5.63 -20.32 10.72
CA LEU A 299 4.93 -21.56 11.07
C LEU A 299 4.81 -22.46 9.82
N PRO A 300 5.24 -23.73 9.89
CA PRO A 300 5.06 -24.67 8.78
C PRO A 300 3.57 -24.76 8.47
N LYS A 301 3.19 -24.63 7.18
CA LYS A 301 1.81 -24.80 6.72
C LYS A 301 1.24 -26.03 7.40
N LYS A 302 0.20 -25.85 8.22
CA LYS A 302 -0.43 -26.91 9.02
C LYS A 302 -0.82 -28.06 8.08
N ARG A 303 0.02 -29.09 7.99
CA ARG A 303 -0.27 -30.32 7.26
C ARG A 303 -1.52 -30.86 7.92
N ARG A 304 -2.65 -30.77 7.23
CA ARG A 304 -3.97 -31.24 7.70
C ARG A 304 -3.72 -32.65 8.24
N ARG A 305 -3.91 -32.89 9.55
CA ARG A 305 -3.71 -34.22 10.14
C ARG A 305 -4.57 -35.17 9.32
N ILE A 306 -3.89 -36.04 8.59
CA ILE A 306 -4.48 -37.14 7.86
C ILE A 306 -5.18 -37.97 8.94
N GLY A 307 -6.50 -38.03 8.90
CA GLY A 307 -7.23 -39.03 9.69
C GLY A 307 -6.69 -40.41 9.30
N PRO A 308 -6.52 -41.34 10.25
CA PRO A 308 -6.06 -42.68 9.91
C PRO A 308 -6.94 -43.23 8.79
N VAL A 309 -6.28 -43.80 7.78
CA VAL A 309 -6.97 -44.45 6.65
C VAL A 309 -7.92 -45.48 7.23
N GLU A 310 -9.22 -45.24 7.10
CA GLU A 310 -10.24 -46.24 7.39
C GLU A 310 -9.98 -47.38 6.41
N HIS A 311 -9.38 -48.48 6.88
CA HIS A 311 -9.31 -49.69 6.09
C HIS A 311 -10.75 -50.13 5.84
N ILE A 312 -11.16 -50.12 4.56
CA ILE A 312 -12.42 -50.70 4.13
C ILE A 312 -12.41 -52.15 4.62
N ARG A 313 -13.21 -52.45 5.66
CA ARG A 313 -13.50 -53.84 6.04
C ARG A 313 -14.24 -54.44 4.87
N MET A 314 -13.55 -55.28 4.09
CA MET A 314 -14.20 -56.19 3.17
C MET A 314 -15.21 -57.00 3.99
N GLY A 315 -16.47 -56.94 3.60
CA GLY A 315 -17.54 -57.70 4.24
C GLY A 315 -17.25 -59.21 4.23
N PRO A 316 -17.89 -59.98 5.12
CA PRO A 316 -17.65 -61.42 5.19
C PRO A 316 -17.99 -62.08 3.86
N ALA A 317 -17.09 -62.93 3.37
CA ALA A 317 -17.32 -63.75 2.19
C ALA A 317 -18.55 -64.66 2.40
N PRO A 318 -19.36 -64.90 1.37
CA PRO A 318 -20.55 -65.74 1.47
C PRO A 318 -20.15 -67.21 1.78
N PRO A 319 -20.96 -67.94 2.55
CA PRO A 319 -20.64 -69.30 2.98
C PRO A 319 -20.78 -70.27 1.79
N GLY A 320 -19.67 -70.90 1.36
CA GLY A 320 -19.76 -71.92 0.31
C GLY A 320 -18.48 -72.59 -0.20
N ALA A 321 -17.27 -72.22 0.25
CA ALA A 321 -16.04 -72.85 -0.25
C ALA A 321 -15.41 -73.79 0.79
N LYS A 322 -15.67 -75.11 0.64
CA LYS A 322 -14.90 -76.17 1.31
C LYS A 322 -13.64 -76.49 0.50
N ARG A 323 -12.47 -76.47 1.15
CA ARG A 323 -11.24 -77.28 0.92
C ARG A 323 -10.12 -76.60 1.72
N GLY A 324 -9.26 -77.24 2.48
CA GLY A 324 -9.00 -78.63 2.83
C GLY A 324 -7.97 -78.59 3.97
N GLN A 325 -7.92 -79.65 4.78
CA GLN A 325 -7.03 -79.81 5.92
C GLN A 325 -5.55 -79.79 5.51
N GLY A 326 -4.69 -79.26 6.39
CA GLY A 326 -3.24 -79.42 6.25
C GLY A 326 -2.40 -78.62 7.25
N GLY A 327 -2.39 -79.04 8.52
CA GLY A 327 -1.19 -79.09 9.38
C GLY A 327 -0.47 -77.81 9.82
N PRO A 328 0.36 -77.89 10.89
CA PRO A 328 0.54 -76.80 11.83
C PRO A 328 1.93 -76.16 11.75
N ASN A 329 2.07 -74.89 12.18
CA ASN A 329 3.20 -74.47 13.01
C ASN A 329 3.15 -73.00 13.47
N ALA A 330 3.29 -72.89 14.79
CA ALA A 330 4.23 -71.99 15.48
C ALA A 330 3.86 -70.50 15.55
N ALA A 331 3.55 -70.02 16.77
CA ALA A 331 4.52 -69.37 17.67
C ALA A 331 4.69 -67.89 17.30
N ASN A 332 4.77 -66.89 18.17
CA ASN A 332 4.77 -66.71 19.61
C ASN A 332 4.90 -65.17 19.78
N ARG A 333 4.63 -64.66 20.99
CA ARG A 333 5.02 -63.32 21.51
C ARG A 333 4.22 -62.13 20.95
N GLY A 334 3.79 -61.17 21.76
CA GLY A 334 4.04 -60.90 23.16
C GLY A 334 3.42 -59.55 23.48
N GLN A 335 2.85 -59.43 24.67
CA GLN A 335 2.26 -58.19 25.19
C GLN A 335 3.34 -57.14 25.49
N GLY A 336 2.99 -55.87 25.29
CA GLY A 336 3.72 -54.68 25.77
C GLY A 336 2.79 -53.44 25.75
N PRO A 337 3.00 -52.43 26.62
CA PRO A 337 2.00 -52.05 27.63
C PRO A 337 1.09 -50.87 27.26
N LYS A 338 -0.09 -50.84 27.92
CA LYS A 338 -1.04 -49.73 27.95
C LYS A 338 -0.44 -48.52 28.67
N MET A 339 -0.53 -47.34 28.06
CA MET A 339 -0.22 -46.07 28.72
C MET A 339 -1.43 -45.13 28.66
N GLY A 340 -1.70 -44.48 29.79
CA GLY A 340 -3.00 -43.96 30.22
C GLY A 340 -3.56 -42.73 29.49
N LYS A 341 -4.86 -42.55 29.68
CA LYS A 341 -5.65 -41.40 29.23
C LYS A 341 -5.16 -40.11 29.91
N LEU A 342 -4.79 -39.10 29.11
CA LEU A 342 -4.75 -37.69 29.56
C LEU A 342 -6.07 -36.98 29.17
N PRO A 343 -6.61 -36.08 30.02
CA PRO A 343 -7.90 -35.43 29.83
C PRO A 343 -7.89 -34.36 28.72
N SER A 344 -9.06 -34.18 28.08
CA SER A 344 -9.23 -33.41 26.85
C SER A 344 -8.99 -31.91 27.02
N ILE A 345 -8.03 -31.37 26.26
CA ILE A 345 -7.86 -29.94 25.94
C ILE A 345 -8.96 -29.52 24.96
N ARG A 346 -10.22 -29.57 25.39
CA ARG A 346 -11.38 -29.12 24.57
C ARG A 346 -12.19 -28.01 25.22
N ARG A 347 -11.84 -27.59 26.45
CA ARG A 347 -12.60 -26.57 27.18
C ARG A 347 -12.00 -25.16 27.14
N SER A 348 -10.71 -24.96 26.87
CA SER A 348 -10.12 -23.60 26.86
C SER A 348 -10.23 -22.81 25.54
N LEU A 349 -10.81 -23.36 24.48
CA LEU A 349 -10.88 -22.70 23.16
C LEU A 349 -12.23 -22.02 22.86
N LYS A 350 -13.18 -22.00 23.80
CA LYS A 350 -14.46 -21.28 23.64
C LYS A 350 -14.46 -19.85 24.19
N ALA A 351 -13.37 -19.37 24.79
CA ALA A 351 -13.35 -18.09 25.52
C ALA A 351 -12.86 -16.86 24.72
N LEU A 352 -12.47 -17.00 23.44
CA LEU A 352 -11.85 -15.88 22.69
C LEU A 352 -12.45 -15.73 21.29
N ARG A 353 -13.74 -15.39 21.25
CA ARG A 353 -14.34 -14.65 20.12
C ARG A 353 -14.78 -13.29 20.65
N PHE A 354 -13.91 -12.30 20.48
CA PHE A 354 -14.27 -10.90 20.29
C PHE A 354 -13.45 -10.38 19.11
#